data_AF-F0J6B6-F1
#
_entry.id   AF-F0J6B6-F1
#
_cell.length_a   1.000
_cell.length_b   1.000
_cell.length_c   1.000
_cell.angle_alpha   90.00
_cell.angle_beta   90.00
_cell.angle_gamma   90.00
#
_symmetry.space_group_name_H-M   'P 1'
#
loop_
_entity.id
_entity.type
_entity.pdbx_description
1 polymer ?
#
loop_
_entity_poly.entity_id
_entity_poly.type
_entity_poly.pdbx_seq_one_letter_code
_entity_poly.pdbx_strand_id
1 'polypeptide(L)'
;MTSLLRCMILAASVYHLPPRVLPVIARIEGGHVGLVRPDSNGTADYGPMQVNSVWLDTIARRARLGARETRRRLIDDPCFNIAAAAFILRTDIDRAGNLMQGIGDYHSATPRLNAAYRARAIAMAQRMFGPR
;
A
#
# COMPACT_ATOMS: atom_id res chain seq x y z
N MET A 1 0.16 18.59 12.01
CA MET A 1 0.09 17.90 10.70
C MET A 1 1.38 17.11 10.50
N THR A 2 1.37 15.80 10.72
CA THR A 2 2.53 14.95 10.40
C THR A 2 2.61 14.82 8.88
N SER A 3 3.74 15.22 8.27
CA SER A 3 3.94 15.05 6.83
C SER A 3 3.81 13.58 6.44
N LEU A 4 3.08 13.27 5.36
CA LEU A 4 2.92 11.90 4.82
C LEU A 4 4.27 11.19 4.63
N LEU A 5 5.29 11.96 4.23
CA LEU A 5 6.64 11.46 4.05
C LEU A 5 7.24 10.91 5.37
N ARG A 6 6.95 11.54 6.51
CA ARG A 6 7.42 11.03 7.82
C ARG A 6 6.79 9.68 8.14
N CYS A 7 5.50 9.53 7.86
CA CYS A 7 4.81 8.26 8.05
C CYS A 7 5.33 7.17 7.10
N MET A 8 5.65 7.53 5.84
CA MET A 8 6.29 6.61 4.90
C MET A 8 7.69 6.18 5.34
N ILE A 9 8.54 7.11 5.80
CA ILE A 9 9.89 6.79 6.28
C ILE A 9 9.81 5.88 7.51
N LEU A 10 8.96 6.21 8.49
CA LEU A 10 8.79 5.41 9.69
C LEU A 10 8.27 4.00 9.34
N ALA A 11 7.24 3.90 8.51
CA ALA A 11 6.69 2.62 8.08
C ALA A 11 7.74 1.79 7.31
N ALA A 12 8.47 2.40 6.39
CA ALA A 12 9.54 1.72 5.66
C ALA A 12 10.64 1.19 6.61
N SER A 13 10.99 1.96 7.65
CA SER A 13 11.95 1.50 8.66
C SER A 13 11.41 0.34 9.50
N VAL A 14 10.16 0.42 9.97
CA VAL A 14 9.54 -0.62 10.81
C VAL A 14 9.38 -1.94 10.06
N TYR A 15 9.03 -1.87 8.77
CA TYR A 15 8.78 -3.04 7.93
C TYR A 15 9.98 -3.44 7.06
N HIS A 16 11.16 -2.86 7.30
CA HIS A 16 12.39 -3.14 6.53
C HIS A 16 12.18 -3.07 5.00
N LEU A 17 11.52 -2.02 4.55
CA LEU A 17 11.25 -1.75 3.13
C LEU A 17 12.25 -0.73 2.59
N PRO A 18 12.62 -0.81 1.30
CA PRO A 18 13.36 0.27 0.65
C PRO A 18 12.60 1.60 0.79
N PRO A 19 13.24 2.70 1.23
CA PRO A 19 12.54 3.93 1.62
C PRO A 19 11.78 4.61 0.45
N ARG A 20 12.12 4.26 -0.79
CA ARG A 20 11.47 4.80 -2.00
C ARG A 20 10.22 4.03 -2.44
N VAL A 21 9.97 2.81 -1.92
CA VAL A 21 8.89 1.96 -2.44
C VAL A 21 7.50 2.50 -2.12
N LEU A 22 7.27 2.99 -0.90
CA LEU A 22 5.96 3.53 -0.49
C LEU A 22 5.59 4.82 -1.26
N PRO A 23 6.51 5.80 -1.46
CA PRO A 23 6.25 6.93 -2.36
C PRO A 23 5.89 6.52 -3.79
N VAL A 24 6.54 5.49 -4.34
CA VAL A 24 6.25 4.99 -5.70
C VAL A 24 4.85 4.41 -5.77
N ILE A 25 4.49 3.52 -4.83
CA ILE A 25 3.16 2.92 -4.74
C ILE A 25 2.10 4.02 -4.57
N ALA A 26 2.29 4.94 -3.61
CA ALA A 26 1.36 6.05 -3.38
C ALA A 26 1.09 6.86 -4.66
N ARG A 27 2.14 7.10 -5.47
CA ARG A 27 2.00 7.84 -6.73
C ARG A 27 1.28 7.04 -7.82
N ILE A 28 1.39 5.72 -7.81
CA ILE A 28 0.70 4.82 -8.75
C ILE A 28 -0.77 4.67 -8.40
N GLU A 29 -1.06 4.49 -7.12
CA GLU A 29 -2.42 4.38 -6.60
C GLU A 29 -3.20 5.70 -6.74
N GLY A 30 -2.52 6.82 -6.51
CA GLY A 30 -3.11 8.15 -6.68
C GLY A 30 -4.28 8.39 -5.72
N GLY A 31 -4.28 7.71 -4.58
CA GLY A 31 -5.29 7.89 -3.55
C GLY A 31 -5.09 9.15 -2.72
N HIS A 32 -6.10 9.52 -1.96
CA HIS A 32 -6.05 10.60 -0.97
C HIS A 32 -6.88 10.24 0.26
N VAL A 33 -6.70 11.01 1.34
CA VAL A 33 -7.53 10.86 2.55
C VAL A 33 -9.01 11.01 2.19
N GLY A 34 -9.86 10.16 2.77
CA GLY A 34 -11.29 10.13 2.48
C GLY A 34 -11.69 9.34 1.23
N LEU A 35 -10.74 8.96 0.37
CA LEU A 35 -11.05 8.23 -0.85
C LEU A 35 -11.47 6.78 -0.55
N VAL A 36 -12.60 6.39 -1.13
CA VAL A 36 -13.05 4.99 -1.19
C VAL A 36 -13.35 4.68 -2.65
N ARG A 37 -12.71 3.65 -3.21
CA ARG A 37 -13.00 3.18 -4.57
C ARG A 37 -13.62 1.79 -4.51
N PRO A 38 -14.92 1.64 -4.79
CA PRO A 38 -15.54 0.33 -4.88
C PRO A 38 -15.05 -0.44 -6.11
N ASP A 39 -14.79 -1.72 -5.93
CA ASP A 39 -14.46 -2.66 -7.00
C ASP A 39 -15.70 -3.44 -7.45
N SER A 40 -15.68 -3.93 -8.69
CA SER A 40 -16.78 -4.69 -9.28
C SER A 40 -17.06 -6.03 -8.58
N ASN A 41 -16.09 -6.55 -7.82
CA ASN A 41 -16.20 -7.80 -7.06
C ASN A 41 -16.78 -7.59 -5.64
N GLY A 42 -17.23 -6.38 -5.30
CA GLY A 42 -17.80 -6.04 -4.00
C GLY A 42 -16.78 -5.67 -2.91
N THR A 43 -15.48 -5.66 -3.23
CA THR A 43 -14.44 -5.09 -2.36
C THR A 43 -14.30 -3.59 -2.59
N ALA A 44 -13.45 -2.91 -1.82
CA ALA A 44 -13.14 -1.51 -2.04
C ALA A 44 -11.74 -1.14 -1.55
N ASP A 45 -11.11 -0.19 -2.22
CA ASP A 45 -9.81 0.37 -1.85
C ASP A 45 -9.94 1.64 -1.02
N TYR A 46 -9.16 1.74 0.05
CA TYR A 46 -9.25 2.81 1.03
C TYR A 46 -8.01 3.71 1.04
N GLY A 47 -8.26 5.02 1.06
CA GLY A 47 -7.29 6.04 1.45
C GLY A 47 -6.09 6.21 0.50
N PRO A 48 -5.01 6.85 0.97
CA PRO A 48 -3.87 7.24 0.14
C PRO A 48 -3.17 6.09 -0.60
N MET A 49 -3.03 4.94 0.06
CA MET A 49 -2.35 3.76 -0.49
C MET A 49 -3.31 2.77 -1.15
N GLN A 50 -4.60 3.11 -1.25
CA GLN A 50 -5.64 2.26 -1.84
C GLN A 50 -5.60 0.84 -1.25
N VAL A 51 -5.63 0.75 0.08
CA VAL A 51 -5.63 -0.54 0.79
C VAL A 51 -6.96 -1.23 0.57
N ASN A 52 -6.94 -2.39 -0.10
CA ASN A 52 -8.16 -3.14 -0.40
C ASN A 52 -8.81 -3.74 0.86
N SER A 53 -10.14 -3.75 0.88
CA SER A 53 -10.96 -4.23 1.99
C SER A 53 -10.77 -5.71 2.35
N VAL A 54 -10.20 -6.53 1.46
CA VAL A 54 -9.82 -7.93 1.80
C VAL A 54 -8.86 -8.02 2.97
N TRP A 55 -8.06 -6.96 3.22
CA TRP A 55 -7.13 -6.90 4.34
C TRP A 55 -7.76 -6.41 5.64
N LEU A 56 -9.03 -5.97 5.62
CA LEU A 56 -9.67 -5.29 6.75
C LEU A 56 -9.59 -6.11 8.04
N ASP A 57 -9.99 -7.38 7.99
CA ASP A 57 -10.01 -8.24 9.18
C ASP A 57 -8.60 -8.56 9.69
N THR A 58 -7.64 -8.75 8.78
CA THR A 58 -6.25 -9.01 9.12
C THR A 58 -5.61 -7.80 9.80
N ILE A 59 -5.85 -6.59 9.27
CA ILE A 59 -5.38 -5.34 9.86
C ILE A 59 -6.08 -5.10 11.21
N ALA A 60 -7.39 -5.32 11.30
CA ALA A 60 -8.15 -5.14 12.52
C ALA A 60 -7.61 -6.01 13.66
N ARG A 61 -7.39 -7.30 13.40
CA ARG A 61 -6.76 -8.22 14.36
C ARG A 61 -5.37 -7.76 14.77
N ARG A 62 -4.53 -7.37 13.79
CA ARG A 62 -3.15 -6.93 14.07
C ARG A 62 -3.10 -5.64 14.88
N ALA A 63 -3.98 -4.69 14.60
CA ALA A 63 -4.07 -3.41 15.31
C ALA A 63 -4.84 -3.51 16.64
N ARG A 64 -5.44 -4.67 16.95
CA ARG A 64 -6.34 -4.88 18.09
C ARG A 64 -7.51 -3.88 18.09
N LEU A 65 -8.09 -3.68 16.90
CA LEU A 65 -9.23 -2.80 16.66
C LEU A 65 -10.43 -3.59 16.13
N GLY A 66 -11.63 -3.01 16.25
CA GLY A 66 -12.81 -3.51 15.53
C GLY A 66 -12.75 -3.19 14.03
N ALA A 67 -13.47 -3.96 13.21
CA ALA A 67 -13.51 -3.77 11.75
C ALA A 67 -14.00 -2.37 11.35
N ARG A 68 -15.05 -1.85 12.02
CA ARG A 68 -15.58 -0.50 11.75
C ARG A 68 -14.53 0.59 11.99
N GLU A 69 -13.82 0.51 13.11
CA GLU A 69 -12.79 1.49 13.45
C GLU A 69 -11.58 1.37 12.52
N THR A 70 -11.17 0.14 12.20
CA THR A 70 -10.08 -0.11 11.25
C THR A 70 -10.40 0.48 9.88
N ARG A 71 -11.63 0.26 9.37
CA ARG A 71 -12.09 0.84 8.10
C ARG A 71 -12.02 2.36 8.14
N ARG A 72 -12.56 2.98 9.19
CA ARG A 72 -12.53 4.45 9.37
C ARG A 72 -11.09 4.97 9.34
N ARG A 73 -10.17 4.34 10.07
CA ARG A 73 -8.76 4.74 10.07
C ARG A 73 -8.05 4.51 8.73
N LEU A 74 -8.37 3.44 8.01
CA LEU A 74 -7.83 3.23 6.65
C LEU A 74 -8.27 4.34 5.68
N ILE A 75 -9.44 4.94 5.89
CA ILE A 75 -9.96 6.00 5.03
C ILE A 75 -9.44 7.38 5.47
N ASP A 76 -9.49 7.67 6.77
CA ASP A 76 -9.34 9.02 7.32
C ASP A 76 -7.98 9.30 7.95
N ASP A 77 -7.25 8.27 8.40
CA ASP A 77 -5.94 8.39 9.04
C ASP A 77 -4.84 7.98 8.05
N PRO A 78 -4.17 8.95 7.38
CA PRO A 78 -3.19 8.63 6.35
C PRO A 78 -1.99 7.85 6.89
N CYS A 79 -1.59 8.06 8.15
CA CYS A 79 -0.44 7.37 8.71
C CYS A 79 -0.79 5.93 9.07
N PHE A 80 -2.02 5.67 9.54
CA PHE A 80 -2.53 4.31 9.70
C PHE A 80 -2.64 3.59 8.37
N ASN A 81 -3.16 4.25 7.33
CA ASN A 81 -3.24 3.71 5.97
C ASN A 81 -1.85 3.35 5.42
N ILE A 82 -0.85 4.24 5.56
CA ILE A 82 0.53 4.00 5.14
C ILE A 82 1.16 2.83 5.91
N ALA A 83 0.95 2.75 7.23
CA ALA A 83 1.45 1.65 8.04
C ALA A 83 0.82 0.31 7.64
N ALA A 84 -0.49 0.30 7.35
CA ALA A 84 -1.19 -0.87 6.85
C ALA A 84 -0.65 -1.31 5.47
N ALA A 85 -0.44 -0.38 4.55
CA ALA A 85 0.15 -0.67 3.25
C ALA A 85 1.57 -1.24 3.35
N ALA A 86 2.40 -0.70 4.26
CA ALA A 86 3.73 -1.23 4.52
C ALA A 86 3.71 -2.66 5.11
N PHE A 87 2.76 -2.94 6.02
CA PHE A 87 2.51 -4.28 6.54
C PHE A 87 2.12 -5.28 5.44
N ILE A 88 1.19 -4.89 4.57
CA ILE A 88 0.74 -5.71 3.44
C ILE A 88 1.91 -5.99 2.52
N LEU A 89 2.60 -4.95 2.07
CA LEU A 89 3.74 -5.08 1.17
C LEU A 89 4.84 -5.98 1.76
N ARG A 90 5.16 -5.84 3.05
CA ARG A 90 6.12 -6.74 3.70
C ARG A 90 5.66 -8.19 3.69
N THR A 91 4.39 -8.43 4.02
CA THR A 91 3.77 -9.76 3.98
C THR A 91 3.85 -10.38 2.57
N ASP A 92 3.59 -9.59 1.54
CA ASP A 92 3.65 -10.04 0.16
C ASP A 92 5.09 -10.31 -0.31
N ILE A 93 6.06 -9.46 0.08
CA ILE A 93 7.48 -9.71 -0.22
C ILE A 93 7.96 -10.98 0.49
N ASP A 94 7.57 -11.21 1.74
CA ASP A 94 7.95 -12.42 2.49
C ASP A 94 7.41 -13.68 1.82
N ARG A 95 6.14 -13.65 1.37
CA ARG A 95 5.54 -14.76 0.63
C ARG A 95 6.20 -15.00 -0.72
N ALA A 96 6.54 -13.93 -1.44
CA ALA A 96 7.09 -14.01 -2.78
C ALA A 96 8.62 -14.25 -2.83
N GLY A 97 9.32 -14.02 -1.72
CA GLY A 97 10.77 -14.13 -1.62
C GLY A 97 11.57 -13.03 -2.33
N ASN A 98 10.92 -12.04 -2.97
CA ASN A 98 11.60 -10.93 -3.61
C ASN A 98 10.73 -9.67 -3.70
N LEU A 99 11.40 -8.50 -3.71
CA LEU A 99 10.76 -7.18 -3.69
C LEU A 99 9.81 -6.97 -4.87
N MET A 100 10.27 -7.25 -6.08
CA MET A 100 9.49 -6.91 -7.27
C MET A 100 8.23 -7.75 -7.40
N GLN A 101 8.29 -9.04 -7.04
CA GLN A 101 7.11 -9.88 -7.01
C GLN A 101 6.15 -9.43 -5.89
N GLY A 102 6.66 -9.08 -4.70
CA GLY A 102 5.83 -8.51 -3.62
C GLY A 102 5.13 -7.21 -4.01
N ILE A 103 5.79 -6.33 -4.78
CA ILE A 103 5.16 -5.11 -5.33
C ILE A 103 4.03 -5.47 -6.31
N GLY A 104 4.21 -6.49 -7.14
CA GLY A 104 3.15 -6.96 -8.02
C GLY A 104 1.98 -7.54 -7.24
N ASP A 105 2.27 -8.36 -6.24
CA ASP A 105 1.29 -9.07 -5.42
C ASP A 105 0.45 -8.10 -4.58
N TYR A 106 1.05 -6.98 -4.12
CA TYR A 106 0.34 -5.88 -3.46
C TYR A 106 -0.87 -5.40 -4.26
N HIS A 107 -0.73 -5.34 -5.59
CA HIS A 107 -1.82 -4.96 -6.49
C HIS A 107 -2.70 -6.15 -6.87
N SER A 108 -2.10 -7.26 -7.31
CA SER A 108 -2.83 -8.46 -7.69
C SER A 108 -1.92 -9.67 -7.88
N ALA A 109 -2.37 -10.85 -7.44
CA ALA A 109 -1.73 -12.12 -7.75
C ALA A 109 -2.01 -12.61 -9.19
N THR A 110 -2.94 -11.98 -9.93
CA THR A 110 -3.22 -12.34 -11.32
C THR A 110 -2.00 -12.03 -12.20
N PRO A 111 -1.40 -13.01 -12.90
CA PRO A 111 -0.08 -12.84 -13.54
C PRO A 111 0.04 -11.61 -14.46
N ARG A 112 -0.99 -11.36 -15.28
CA ARG A 112 -1.01 -10.21 -16.21
C ARG A 112 -1.07 -8.86 -15.47
N LEU A 113 -1.90 -8.75 -14.44
CA LEU A 113 -2.06 -7.51 -13.66
C LEU A 113 -0.82 -7.24 -12.82
N ASN A 114 -0.27 -8.29 -12.21
CA ASN A 114 0.97 -8.27 -11.46
C ASN A 114 2.14 -7.73 -12.30
N ALA A 115 2.38 -8.33 -13.47
CA ALA A 115 3.46 -7.93 -14.36
C ALA A 115 3.29 -6.47 -14.84
N ALA A 116 2.07 -6.08 -15.19
CA ALA A 116 1.77 -4.70 -15.58
C ALA A 116 2.04 -3.70 -14.43
N TYR A 117 1.66 -4.05 -13.21
CA TYR A 117 1.89 -3.20 -12.04
C TYR A 117 3.39 -3.07 -11.71
N ARG A 118 4.16 -4.17 -11.81
CA ARG A 118 5.61 -4.14 -11.66
C ARG A 118 6.29 -3.22 -12.68
N ALA A 119 5.88 -3.29 -13.95
CA ALA A 119 6.39 -2.40 -14.99
C ALA A 119 6.06 -0.92 -14.68
N ARG A 120 4.83 -0.64 -14.23
CA ARG A 120 4.44 0.71 -13.78
C ARG A 120 5.28 1.18 -12.59
N ALA A 121 5.58 0.31 -11.62
CA ALA A 121 6.43 0.60 -10.48
C ALA A 121 7.85 1.00 -10.89
N ILE A 122 8.46 0.27 -11.82
CA ILE A 122 9.79 0.58 -12.36
C ILE A 122 9.76 1.92 -13.09
N ALA A 123 8.82 2.13 -14.01
CA ALA A 123 8.71 3.38 -14.77
C ALA A 123 8.46 4.58 -13.86
N MET A 124 7.62 4.42 -12.83
CA MET A 124 7.37 5.46 -11.85
C MET A 124 8.62 5.78 -11.02
N ALA A 125 9.35 4.75 -10.57
CA ALA A 125 10.58 4.94 -9.81
C ALA A 125 11.64 5.67 -10.63
N GLN A 126 11.80 5.33 -11.92
CA GLN A 126 12.68 6.03 -12.84
C GLN A 126 12.26 7.49 -13.03
N ARG A 127 10.96 7.77 -13.21
CA ARG A 127 10.46 9.14 -13.33
C ARG A 127 10.70 9.97 -12.07
N MET A 128 10.59 9.36 -10.89
CA MET A 128 10.72 10.06 -9.61
C MET A 128 12.17 10.22 -9.16
N PHE A 129 13.05 9.26 -9.47
CA PHE A 129 14.38 9.15 -8.86
C PHE A 129 15.49 8.77 -9.84
N GLY A 130 15.21 8.70 -11.14
CA GLY A 130 16.21 8.48 -12.17
C GLY A 130 17.17 9.66 -12.30
N PRO A 131 18.33 9.45 -12.92
CA PRO A 131 19.22 10.54 -13.30
C PRO A 131 18.47 11.51 -14.22
N ARG A 132 18.66 12.81 -14.00
CA ARG A 132 18.18 13.84 -14.92
C ARG A 132 19.09 13.94 -16.12
#